data_AF-A0A067GIB6-F1
#
_entry.id   AF-A0A067GIB6-F1
#
_cell.length_a   1.000
_cell.length_b   1.000
_cell.length_c   1.000
_cell.angle_alpha   90.00
_cell.angle_beta   90.00
_cell.angle_gamma   90.00
#
_symmetry.space_group_name_H-M   'P 1'
#
loop_
_entity.id
_entity.type
_entity.pdbx_description
1 polymer ?
#
loop_
_entity_poly.entity_id
_entity_poly.type
_entity_poly.pdbx_seq_one_letter_code
_entity_poly.pdbx_strand_id
1 'polypeptide(L)'
;MVREREELSEEEKRALRGSKFAPLPSLATSSSRSQPSRLAHPGGPLTTNKAAALAKFLDRKLKEPDGLSSINPDILELAVKNAKDTVFSSKRVFKKIYCLSS
;
A
#
# COMPACT_ATOMS: atom_id res chain seq x y z
N MET A 1 19.41 10.79 -20.83
CA MET A 1 19.79 9.41 -21.17
C MET A 1 19.19 9.08 -22.51
N VAL A 2 20.01 9.14 -23.56
CA VAL A 2 19.67 8.71 -24.92
C VAL A 2 19.50 7.19 -24.88
N ARG A 3 18.37 6.68 -25.35
CA ARG A 3 18.22 5.27 -25.74
C ARG A 3 17.90 5.29 -27.22
N GLU A 4 18.94 5.13 -28.03
CA GLU A 4 18.80 4.83 -29.45
C GLU A 4 17.89 3.61 -29.58
N ARG A 5 16.78 3.76 -30.30
CA ARG A 5 16.00 2.61 -30.74
C ARG A 5 16.78 2.02 -31.91
N GLU A 6 17.51 0.93 -31.68
CA GLU A 6 17.97 0.07 -32.76
C GLU A 6 16.78 -0.25 -33.68
N GLU A 7 16.90 0.17 -34.93
CA GLU A 7 15.92 -0.10 -35.97
C GLU A 7 16.02 -1.58 -36.29
N LEU A 8 15.08 -2.37 -35.77
CA LEU A 8 15.05 -3.83 -35.99
C LEU A 8 15.09 -4.14 -37.49
N SER A 9 15.84 -5.17 -37.88
CA SER A 9 15.93 -5.59 -39.27
C SER A 9 14.55 -6.02 -39.81
N GLU A 10 14.37 -5.95 -41.13
CA GLU A 10 13.09 -6.30 -41.77
C GLU A 10 12.65 -7.75 -41.47
N GLU A 11 13.60 -8.64 -41.19
CA GLU A 11 13.31 -10.01 -40.78
C GLU A 11 12.74 -10.10 -39.36
N GLU A 12 13.30 -9.34 -38.40
CA GLU A 12 12.81 -9.26 -37.03
C GLU A 12 11.43 -8.60 -36.94
N LYS A 13 11.19 -7.55 -37.73
CA LYS A 13 9.86 -6.92 -37.87
C LYS A 13 8.83 -7.93 -38.38
N ARG A 14 9.21 -8.80 -39.32
CA ARG A 14 8.32 -9.82 -39.89
C ARG A 14 8.07 -10.98 -38.92
N ALA A 15 9.04 -11.37 -38.11
CA ALA A 15 8.89 -12.36 -37.06
C ALA A 15 7.88 -11.92 -35.99
N LEU A 16 7.90 -10.64 -35.58
CA LEU A 16 6.91 -10.06 -34.66
C LEU A 16 5.49 -10.04 -35.26
N ARG A 17 5.37 -9.80 -36.58
CA ARG A 17 4.09 -9.84 -37.30
C ARG A 17 3.55 -11.27 -37.46
N GLY A 18 4.42 -12.28 -37.47
CA GLY A 18 4.06 -13.69 -37.52
C GLY A 18 3.61 -14.29 -36.18
N SER A 19 3.70 -13.52 -35.09
CA SER A 19 3.27 -13.94 -33.75
C SER A 19 1.81 -14.38 -33.78
N LYS A 20 1.58 -15.70 -33.64
CA LYS A 20 0.25 -16.29 -33.43
C LYS A 20 -0.17 -16.19 -31.96
N PHE A 21 0.01 -15.01 -31.36
CA PHE A 21 -0.78 -14.70 -30.19
C PHE A 21 -2.24 -14.70 -30.64
N ALA A 22 -3.07 -15.55 -30.04
CA ALA A 22 -4.50 -15.48 -30.25
C ALA A 22 -4.95 -14.02 -30.05
N PRO A 23 -5.89 -13.50 -30.85
CA PRO A 23 -6.43 -12.17 -30.62
C PRO A 23 -6.84 -12.07 -29.16
N LEU A 24 -6.22 -11.14 -28.43
CA LEU A 24 -6.69 -10.82 -27.10
C LEU A 24 -8.18 -10.50 -27.21
N PRO A 25 -9.03 -10.97 -26.28
CA PRO A 25 -10.47 -10.74 -26.34
C PRO A 25 -10.69 -9.26 -26.60
N SER A 26 -11.41 -8.95 -27.69
CA SER A 26 -11.65 -7.57 -28.09
C SER A 26 -12.24 -6.84 -26.89
N LEU A 27 -11.50 -5.86 -26.37
CA LEU A 27 -12.08 -4.96 -25.40
C LEU A 27 -13.13 -4.19 -26.20
N ALA A 28 -14.39 -4.59 -26.05
CA ALA A 28 -15.49 -4.02 -26.78
C ALA A 28 -15.51 -2.51 -26.52
N THR A 29 -15.04 -1.77 -27.51
CA THR A 29 -15.21 -0.33 -27.62
C THR A 29 -16.68 -0.09 -27.95
N SER A 30 -17.57 -0.19 -26.95
CA SER A 30 -18.87 0.49 -26.90
C SER A 30 -19.58 0.15 -25.60
N SER A 31 -19.86 1.24 -24.88
CA SER A 31 -20.97 1.51 -23.96
C SER A 31 -21.86 0.35 -23.48
N SER A 32 -22.11 0.33 -22.17
CA SER A 32 -23.27 -0.28 -21.48
C SER A 32 -23.29 -1.77 -21.12
N ARG A 33 -22.15 -2.42 -20.84
CA ARG A 33 -22.17 -3.74 -20.18
C ARG A 33 -21.51 -3.65 -18.82
N SER A 34 -22.31 -3.85 -17.78
CA SER A 34 -21.91 -4.10 -16.40
C SER A 34 -20.81 -5.17 -16.36
N GLN A 35 -19.56 -4.73 -16.46
CA GLN A 35 -18.41 -5.58 -16.23
C GLN A 35 -18.45 -5.99 -14.77
N PRO A 36 -18.36 -7.29 -14.42
CA PRO A 36 -18.12 -7.66 -13.03
C PRO A 36 -16.83 -6.96 -12.62
N SER A 37 -16.93 -6.09 -11.61
CA SER A 37 -15.78 -5.41 -11.02
C SER A 37 -14.70 -6.46 -10.80
N ARG A 38 -13.53 -6.29 -11.43
CA ARG A 38 -12.41 -7.24 -11.32
C ARG A 38 -12.22 -7.54 -9.84
N LEU A 39 -12.70 -8.70 -9.40
CA LEU A 39 -12.60 -9.11 -8.01
C LEU A 39 -11.11 -9.11 -7.70
N ALA A 40 -10.72 -8.38 -6.65
CA ALA A 40 -9.34 -8.32 -6.25
C ALA A 40 -8.86 -9.77 -6.09
N HIS A 41 -7.82 -10.12 -6.85
CA HIS A 41 -7.12 -11.39 -6.73
C HIS A 41 -6.87 -11.69 -5.24
N PRO A 42 -7.14 -12.92 -4.77
CA PRO A 42 -7.05 -13.27 -3.35
C PRO A 42 -5.62 -13.14 -2.78
N GLY A 43 -4.61 -12.94 -3.62
CA GLY A 43 -3.22 -12.63 -3.23
C GLY A 43 -2.76 -11.21 -3.59
N GLY A 44 -3.68 -10.30 -3.90
CA GLY A 44 -3.34 -8.93 -4.23
C GLY A 44 -2.86 -8.12 -3.03
N PRO A 45 -2.17 -6.98 -3.26
CA PRO A 45 -1.69 -6.13 -2.17
C PRO A 45 -2.86 -5.68 -1.31
N LEU A 46 -3.04 -6.32 -0.15
CA LEU A 46 -4.03 -5.91 0.83
C LEU A 46 -3.56 -4.57 1.40
N THR A 47 -4.33 -3.52 1.11
CA THR A 47 -4.12 -2.22 1.75
C THR A 47 -4.46 -2.37 3.23
N THR A 48 -3.46 -2.62 4.06
CA THR A 48 -3.64 -2.70 5.51
C THR A 48 -3.48 -1.31 6.12
N ASN A 49 -4.36 -0.96 7.07
CA ASN A 49 -4.15 0.22 7.89
C ASN A 49 -2.87 0.00 8.70
N LYS A 50 -1.81 0.74 8.37
CA LYS A 50 -0.47 0.59 8.98
C LYS A 50 -0.51 0.72 10.50
N ALA A 51 -1.34 1.63 11.03
CA ALA A 51 -1.49 1.82 12.47
C ALA A 51 -2.18 0.61 13.13
N ALA A 52 -3.25 0.12 12.53
CA ALA A 52 -3.97 -1.05 13.06
C ALA A 52 -3.12 -2.33 12.99
N ALA A 53 -2.36 -2.52 11.91
CA ALA A 53 -1.43 -3.64 11.77
C ALA A 53 -0.33 -3.59 12.83
N LEU A 54 0.24 -2.40 13.09
CA LEU A 54 1.26 -2.21 14.10
C LEU A 54 0.73 -2.48 15.51
N ALA A 55 -0.46 -1.99 15.86
CA ALA A 55 -1.08 -2.24 17.15
C ALA A 55 -1.29 -3.74 17.40
N LYS A 56 -1.85 -4.45 16.42
CA LYS A 56 -2.05 -5.91 16.49
C LYS A 56 -0.74 -6.68 16.60
N PHE A 57 0.31 -6.20 15.93
CA PHE A 57 1.64 -6.80 16.04
C PHE A 57 2.18 -6.67 17.46
N LEU A 58 2.10 -5.48 18.07
CA LEU A 58 2.54 -5.26 19.45
C LEU A 58 1.74 -6.07 20.46
N ASP A 59 0.40 -6.15 20.31
CA ASP A 59 -0.45 -7.00 21.16
C ASP A 59 -0.07 -8.48 21.10
N ARG A 60 0.29 -8.97 19.91
CA ARG A 60 0.77 -10.35 19.74
C ARG A 60 2.14 -10.53 20.39
N LYS A 61 3.05 -9.56 20.23
CA LYS A 61 4.39 -9.62 20.83
C LYS A 61 4.41 -9.52 22.35
N LEU A 62 3.42 -8.87 22.96
CA LEU A 62 3.22 -8.84 24.41
C LEU A 62 2.81 -10.20 25.01
N LYS A 63 2.14 -11.05 24.22
CA LYS A 63 1.67 -12.37 24.66
C LYS A 63 2.72 -13.47 24.47
N GLU A 64 3.69 -13.25 23.60
CA GLU A 64 4.80 -14.19 23.37
C GLU A 64 5.82 -14.05 24.52
N PRO A 65 6.28 -15.16 25.12
CA PRO A 65 7.43 -15.10 26.01
C PRO A 65 8.63 -14.56 25.21
N ASP A 66 9.32 -13.57 25.77
CA ASP A 66 10.43 -12.87 25.13
C ASP A 66 10.09 -12.14 23.81
N GLY A 67 8.81 -11.98 23.44
CA GLY A 67 8.44 -11.38 22.16
C GLY A 67 8.97 -9.95 21.96
N LEU A 68 9.04 -9.17 23.04
CA LEU A 68 9.56 -7.81 23.04
C LEU A 68 11.11 -7.75 22.95
N SER A 69 11.83 -8.83 23.27
CA SER A 69 13.30 -8.87 23.17
C SER A 69 13.79 -8.76 21.72
N SER A 70 12.94 -9.13 20.75
CA SER A 70 13.22 -9.01 19.32
C SER A 70 13.11 -7.58 18.77
N ILE A 71 12.66 -6.63 19.60
CA ILE A 71 12.42 -5.24 19.21
C ILE A 71 13.53 -4.38 19.82
N ASN A 72 14.06 -3.44 19.04
CA ASN A 72 15.05 -2.48 19.56
C ASN A 72 14.40 -1.59 20.65
N PRO A 73 14.91 -1.60 21.90
CA PRO A 73 14.33 -0.82 23.00
C PRO A 73 14.38 0.69 22.76
N ASP A 74 15.40 1.21 22.10
CA ASP A 74 15.57 2.65 21.85
C ASP A 74 14.45 3.19 20.94
N ILE A 75 14.06 2.40 19.95
CA ILE A 75 12.97 2.75 19.02
C ILE A 75 11.63 2.74 19.77
N LEU A 76 11.43 1.77 20.67
CA LEU A 76 10.22 1.67 21.46
C LEU A 76 10.07 2.86 22.41
N GLU A 77 11.14 3.25 23.09
CA GLU A 77 11.15 4.41 23.98
C GLU A 77 10.84 5.70 23.23
N LEU A 78 11.50 5.93 22.09
CA LEU A 78 11.25 7.11 21.26
C LEU A 78 9.81 7.14 20.74
N ALA A 79 9.26 6.01 20.31
CA ALA A 79 7.88 5.90 19.85
C ALA A 79 6.88 6.24 20.97
N VAL A 80 7.10 5.73 22.19
CA VAL A 80 6.25 6.03 23.35
C VAL A 80 6.31 7.51 23.70
N LYS A 81 7.49 8.12 23.69
CA LYS A 81 7.66 9.56 23.93
C LYS A 81 6.89 10.39 22.90
N ASN A 82 7.11 10.13 21.61
CA ASN A 82 6.44 10.83 20.51
C ASN A 82 4.90 10.69 20.56
N ALA A 83 4.41 9.50 20.93
CA ALA A 83 2.97 9.26 21.08
C ALA A 83 2.38 10.08 22.23
N LYS A 84 3.04 10.12 23.40
CA LYS A 84 2.62 10.96 24.53
C LYS A 84 2.57 12.42 24.14
N ASP A 85 3.63 12.94 23.52
CA ASP A 85 3.72 14.33 23.09
C ASP A 85 2.58 14.70 22.12
N THR A 86 2.28 13.80 21.18
CA THR A 86 1.18 13.97 20.23
C THR A 86 -0.18 13.98 20.93
N VAL A 87 -0.43 13.05 21.87
CA VAL A 87 -1.70 13.00 22.63
C VAL A 87 -1.88 14.26 23.49
N PHE A 88 -0.83 14.75 24.14
CA PHE A 88 -0.89 15.99 24.94
C PHE A 88 -1.06 17.24 24.07
N SER A 89 -0.50 17.26 22.87
CA SER A 89 -0.72 18.33 21.89
C SER A 89 -2.16 18.34 21.40
N SER A 90 -2.67 17.18 20.96
CA SER A 90 -4.05 17.03 20.50
C SER A 90 -5.07 17.35 21.59
N LYS A 91 -4.87 16.89 22.84
CA LYS A 91 -5.73 17.24 23.98
C LYS A 91 -5.77 18.75 24.26
N ARG A 92 -4.64 19.45 24.12
CA ARG A 92 -4.58 20.92 24.24
C ARG A 92 -5.37 21.61 23.13
N VAL A 93 -5.27 21.11 21.90
CA VAL A 93 -6.05 21.62 20.76
C VAL A 93 -7.55 21.38 20.97
N PHE A 94 -7.96 20.18 21.38
CA PHE A 94 -9.37 19.90 21.71
C PHE A 94 -9.88 20.81 22.83
N LYS A 95 -9.14 20.94 23.94
CA LYS A 95 -9.54 21.86 25.03
C LYS A 95 -9.66 23.31 24.56
N LYS A 96 -8.78 23.76 23.66
CA LYS A 96 -8.86 25.12 23.09
C LYS A 96 -10.06 25.31 22.17
N ILE A 97 -10.45 24.31 21.39
CA ILE A 97 -11.64 24.37 20.53
C ILE A 97 -12.93 24.40 21.37
N TYR A 98 -13.02 23.59 22.43
CA TYR A 98 -14.24 23.54 23.26
C TYR A 98 -14.34 24.67 24.28
N CYS A 99 -13.23 25.28 24.69
CA CYS A 99 -13.25 26.38 25.67
C CYS A 99 -13.42 27.77 25.03
N LEU A 100 -13.27 27.91 23.71
CA LEU A 100 -13.61 29.15 22.97
C LEU A 100 -15.09 29.23 22.55
N SER A 101 -15.86 28.17 22.79
CA SER A 101 -17.28 28.06 22.42
C SER A 101 -18.23 28.15 23.62
N SER A 102 -17.79 28.68 24.76
CA SER A 102 -18.62 29.01 25.93
C SER A 102 -18.42 30.46 26.35
#